data_AF-A0A0F9G4A7-F1
#
_entry.id   AF-A0A0F9G4A7-F1
#
_cell.length_a   1.000
_cell.length_b   1.000
_cell.length_c   1.000
_cell.angle_alpha   90.00
_cell.angle_beta   90.00
_cell.angle_gamma   90.00
#
_symmetry.space_group_name_H-M   'P 1'
#
loop_
_entity.id
_entity.type
_entity.pdbx_description
1 polymer ?
#
loop_
_entity_poly.entity_id
_entity_poly.type
_entity_poly.pdbx_seq_one_letter_code
_entity_poly.pdbx_strand_id
1 'polypeptide(L)'
;LAGYIVEGVPASGEKTVRAQTYASYVNQGNVFLLKADWNKPFIAEHAGFPNQRHDDQVDSAAGAFNDITDEEDRWYGIKFVSI
;
A
#
# COMPACT_ATOMS: atom_id res chain seq x y z
N LEU A 1 19.93 11.22 2.72
CA LEU A 1 18.64 11.60 3.34
C LEU A 1 18.87 12.55 4.54
N ALA A 2 19.77 13.54 4.39
CA ALA A 2 19.94 14.57 5.40
C ALA A 2 19.08 15.76 4.98
N GLY A 3 18.18 16.21 5.84
CA GLY A 3 17.28 17.35 5.57
C GLY A 3 15.85 17.00 5.14
N TYR A 4 15.50 15.71 5.02
CA TYR A 4 14.12 15.27 4.83
C TYR A 4 13.65 14.47 6.04
N ILE A 5 12.42 14.72 6.47
CA ILE A 5 11.75 13.95 7.52
C ILE A 5 11.25 12.69 6.84
N VAL A 6 11.87 11.55 7.17
CA VAL A 6 11.50 10.26 6.61
C VAL A 6 11.26 9.31 7.75
N GLU A 7 10.07 8.72 7.75
CA GLU A 7 9.68 7.67 8.67
C GLU A 7 9.76 6.33 7.92
N GLY A 8 10.55 5.40 8.45
CA GLY A 8 10.65 4.05 7.93
C GLY A 8 9.75 3.13 8.73
N VAL A 9 8.68 2.61 8.12
CA VAL A 9 7.82 1.61 8.76
C VAL A 9 8.45 0.22 8.54
N PRO A 10 8.79 -0.53 9.62
CA PRO A 10 9.34 -1.87 9.47
C PRO A 10 8.28 -2.80 8.88
N ALA A 11 8.65 -3.48 7.79
CA ALA A 11 7.85 -4.55 7.20
C ALA A 11 7.84 -5.77 8.13
N SER A 12 6.81 -5.91 8.98
CA SER A 12 6.63 -7.07 9.85
C SER A 12 5.60 -8.05 9.28
N GLY A 13 5.91 -9.35 9.34
CA GLY A 13 5.03 -10.41 8.84
C GLY A 13 5.15 -10.71 7.34
N GLU A 14 4.35 -11.68 6.90
CA GLU A 14 4.29 -12.14 5.51
C GLU A 14 3.73 -11.04 4.58
N LYS A 15 4.35 -10.84 3.42
CA LYS A 15 3.90 -9.86 2.42
C LYS A 15 2.44 -10.07 2.00
N THR A 16 2.04 -11.34 1.87
CA THR A 16 0.68 -11.75 1.52
C THR A 16 -0.36 -11.26 2.52
N VAL A 17 -0.06 -11.34 3.81
CA VAL A 17 -0.94 -10.88 4.90
C VAL A 17 -1.09 -9.37 4.85
N ARG A 18 0.00 -8.63 4.61
CA ARG A 18 -0.03 -7.16 4.53
C ARG A 18 -0.81 -6.65 3.31
N ALA A 19 -0.78 -7.37 2.20
CA ALA A 19 -1.54 -7.03 1.00
C ALA A 19 -3.02 -7.44 1.06
N GLN A 20 -3.44 -8.23 2.05
CA GLN A 20 -4.76 -8.85 2.08
C GLN A 20 -5.90 -7.83 2.25
N THR A 21 -5.71 -6.81 3.08
CA THR A 21 -6.70 -5.74 3.28
C THR A 21 -6.89 -4.96 1.99
N TYR A 22 -5.80 -4.53 1.36
CA TYR A 22 -5.82 -3.84 0.07
C TYR A 22 -6.49 -4.69 -1.02
N ALA A 23 -6.12 -5.97 -1.16
CA ALA A 23 -6.71 -6.87 -2.14
C ALA A 23 -8.23 -7.03 -1.95
N SER A 24 -8.71 -7.03 -0.70
CA SER A 24 -10.15 -7.09 -0.40
C SER A 24 -10.88 -5.85 -0.92
N TYR A 25 -10.33 -4.65 -0.76
CA TYR A 25 -10.91 -3.41 -1.28
C TYR A 25 -10.86 -3.32 -2.80
N VAL A 26 -9.77 -3.79 -3.42
CA VAL A 26 -9.66 -3.90 -4.88
C VAL A 26 -10.76 -4.82 -5.42
N ASN A 27 -10.96 -5.99 -4.81
CA ASN A 27 -11.98 -6.95 -5.24
C ASN A 27 -13.42 -6.45 -5.04
N GLN A 28 -13.64 -5.54 -4.10
CA GLN A 28 -14.93 -4.87 -3.91
C GLN A 28 -15.20 -3.75 -4.93
N GLY A 29 -14.20 -3.38 -5.74
CA GLY A 29 -14.31 -2.28 -6.71
C GLY A 29 -14.13 -0.89 -6.08
N ASN A 30 -13.55 -0.82 -4.87
CA ASN A 30 -13.32 0.44 -4.15
C ASN A 30 -11.98 1.12 -4.49
N VAL A 31 -11.19 0.51 -5.39
CA VAL A 31 -9.90 1.04 -5.83
C VAL A 31 -9.96 1.38 -7.32
N PHE A 32 -9.56 2.61 -7.66
CA PHE A 32 -9.54 3.12 -9.02
C PHE A 32 -8.12 3.49 -9.43
N LEU A 33 -7.80 3.23 -10.69
CA LEU A 33 -6.52 3.64 -11.28
C LEU A 33 -6.75 4.85 -12.19
N LEU A 34 -5.84 5.82 -12.09
CA LEU A 34 -5.76 6.90 -13.08
C LEU A 34 -5.47 6.28 -14.45
N LYS A 35 -6.09 6.81 -15.51
CA LYS A 35 -5.85 6.31 -16.87
C LYS A 35 -4.44 6.70 -17.33
N ALA A 36 -3.57 5.70 -17.48
CA ALA A 36 -2.22 5.89 -17.98
C ALA A 36 -1.66 4.58 -18.57
N ASP A 37 -0.52 4.67 -19.25
CA ASP A 37 0.12 3.52 -19.90
C ASP A 37 0.64 2.48 -18.91
N TRP A 38 0.91 2.88 -17.67
CA TRP A 38 1.37 2.00 -16.59
C TRP A 38 0.27 1.07 -16.05
N ASN A 39 -1.00 1.26 -16.41
CA ASN A 39 -2.10 0.45 -15.87
C ASN A 39 -1.95 -1.03 -16.23
N LYS A 40 -1.51 -1.34 -17.47
CA LYS A 40 -1.35 -2.73 -17.93
C LYS A 40 -0.29 -3.48 -17.11
N PRO A 41 0.96 -3.00 -17.00
CA PRO A 41 1.97 -3.68 -16.18
C PRO A 41 1.56 -3.72 -14.69
N PHE A 42 0.93 -2.67 -14.16
CA PHE A 42 0.46 -2.64 -12.78
C PHE A 42 -0.57 -3.75 -12.49
N ILE A 43 -1.61 -3.86 -13.34
CA ILE A 43 -2.64 -4.91 -13.19
C ILE A 43 -2.02 -6.30 -13.39
N ALA A 44 -1.10 -6.46 -14.34
CA ALA A 44 -0.45 -7.75 -14.59
C ALA A 44 0.36 -8.24 -13.38
N GLU A 45 1.06 -7.33 -12.69
CA GLU A 45 1.77 -7.66 -11.45
C GLU A 45 0.79 -8.07 -10.34
N HIS A 46 -0.27 -7.29 -10.13
CA HIS A 46 -1.30 -7.59 -9.13
C HIS A 46 -2.02 -8.92 -9.38
N ALA A 47 -2.28 -9.27 -10.63
CA ALA A 47 -2.93 -10.52 -11.00
C ALA A 47 -2.03 -11.76 -10.80
N GLY A 48 -0.72 -11.59 -10.79
CA GLY A 48 0.23 -12.68 -10.61
C GLY A 48 0.81 -12.81 -9.20
N PHE A 49 0.52 -11.87 -8.31
CA PHE A 49 0.91 -11.94 -6.91
C PHE A 49 0.21 -13.12 -6.21
N PRO A 50 0.89 -13.89 -5.34
CA PRO A 50 2.26 -13.69 -4.84
C PRO A 50 3.35 -14.45 -5.62
N ASN A 51 3.02 -15.05 -6.77
CA ASN A 51 3.90 -16.01 -7.45
C ASN A 51 4.82 -15.40 -8.52
N GLN A 52 4.67 -14.11 -8.80
CA GLN A 52 5.53 -13.40 -9.75
C GLN A 52 6.86 -12.97 -9.13
N ARG A 53 7.84 -12.71 -10.01
CA ARG A 53 9.20 -12.28 -9.64
C ARG A 53 9.22 -10.86 -9.05
N HIS A 54 8.27 -10.03 -9.43
CA HIS A 54 8.16 -8.63 -9.04
C HIS A 54 6.92 -8.47 -8.16
N ASP A 55 7.09 -7.77 -7.04
CA ASP A 55 6.06 -7.47 -6.06
C ASP A 55 6.14 -6.03 -5.53
N ASP A 56 6.97 -5.19 -6.15
CA ASP A 56 7.24 -3.83 -5.72
C ASP A 56 6.04 -2.89 -5.90
N GLN A 57 5.24 -3.06 -6.96
CA GLN A 57 4.03 -2.27 -7.16
C GLN A 57 2.94 -2.71 -6.18
N VAL A 58 2.86 -4.02 -5.89
CA VAL A 58 1.91 -4.55 -4.89
C VAL A 58 2.29 -4.10 -3.48
N ASP A 59 3.58 -4.20 -3.11
CA ASP A 59 4.08 -3.77 -1.80
C ASP A 59 3.88 -2.25 -1.61
N SER A 60 4.13 -1.46 -2.65
CA SER A 60 3.93 -0.01 -2.60
C SER A 60 2.46 0.36 -2.44
N ALA A 61 1.57 -0.27 -3.22
CA ALA A 61 0.14 0.01 -3.15
C ALA A 61 -0.49 -0.46 -1.83
N ALA A 62 -0.15 -1.67 -1.37
CA ALA A 62 -0.62 -2.20 -0.10
C ALA A 62 -0.07 -1.42 1.09
N GLY A 63 1.22 -1.04 1.05
CA GLY A 63 1.85 -0.23 2.09
C GLY A 63 1.19 1.14 2.20
N ALA A 64 1.00 1.83 1.07
CA ALA A 64 0.29 3.10 1.03
C ALA A 64 -1.14 2.95 1.54
N PHE A 65 -1.89 1.94 1.07
CA PHE A 65 -3.26 1.69 1.52
C PHE A 65 -3.35 1.52 3.03
N ASN A 66 -2.48 0.69 3.62
CA ASN A 66 -2.48 0.45 5.05
C ASN A 66 -2.16 1.74 5.84
N ASP A 67 -1.23 2.57 5.36
CA ASP A 67 -0.86 3.84 5.98
C ASP A 67 -2.06 4.82 6.05
N ILE A 68 -2.84 4.94 4.96
CA ILE A 68 -4.04 5.82 4.94
C ILE A 68 -5.22 5.24 5.73
N THR A 69 -5.28 3.93 5.91
CA THR A 69 -6.36 3.28 6.68
C THR A 69 -6.03 3.07 8.15
N ASP A 70 -4.79 3.34 8.56
CA ASP A 70 -4.42 3.31 9.96
C ASP A 70 -5.14 4.47 10.67
N GLU A 71 -5.92 4.17 11.71
CA GLU A 71 -6.70 5.17 12.45
C GLU A 71 -5.80 6.14 13.24
N GLU A 72 -4.52 5.81 13.38
CA GLU A 72 -3.55 6.68 14.03
C GLU A 72 -2.83 7.55 12.99
N ASP A 73 -3.47 8.66 12.64
CA ASP A 73 -2.86 9.76 11.88
C ASP A 73 -1.73 10.38 12.74
N ARG A 74 -0.55 9.76 12.72
CA ARG A 74 0.61 10.11 13.53
C ARG A 74 1.45 11.16 12.83
N TRP A 75 0.98 12.39 12.81
CA TRP A 75 1.84 13.51 12.48
C TRP A 75 2.80 13.79 13.65
N TYR A 76 4.08 13.47 13.51
CA TYR A 76 5.15 13.74 14.50
C TYR A 76 4.92 13.15 15.90
N GLY A 77 4.28 11.97 16.00
CA GLY A 77 3.96 11.38 17.30
C GLY A 77 2.87 12.13 18.08
N ILE A 78 2.19 13.08 17.43
CA ILE A 78 0.96 13.69 17.92
C ILE A 78 -0.20 12.88 17.36
N LYS A 79 -0.98 12.27 18.25
CA LYS A 79 -2.20 11.56 17.87
C LYS A 79 -3.29 12.59 17.54
N PHE A 80 -3.69 12.67 16.28
CA PHE A 80 -4.93 13.35 15.94
C PHE A 80 -6.07 12.34 16.08
N VAL A 81 -6.93 12.55 17.08
CA VAL A 81 -8.18 11.80 17.18
C VAL A 81 -9.09 12.32 16.08
N SER A 82 -9.39 11.48 15.09
CA SER A 82 -10.46 11.78 14.12
C SER A 82 -11.78 11.90 14.89
N ILE A 83 -12.46 13.04 14.74
CA ILE A 83 -13.79 13.28 15.33
C ILE A 83 -14.88 12.66 14.48
#